data_AF-A0A951T8W7-F1
#
_entry.id   AF-A0A951T8W7-F1
#
_cell.length_a   1.000
_cell.length_b   1.000
_cell.length_c   1.000
_cell.angle_alpha   90.00
_cell.angle_beta   90.00
_cell.angle_gamma   90.00
#
_symmetry.space_group_name_H-M   'P 1'
#
loop_
_entity.id
_entity.type
_entity.pdbx_description
1 polymer ?
#
loop_
_entity_poly.entity_id
_entity_poly.type
_entity_poly.pdbx_seq_one_letter_code
_entity_poly.pdbx_strand_id
1 'polypeptide(L)'
;ADWNAQNRRDYRWARAYGENILRTLPPRAVYVSESDHGGFTVLYLQQVHGMRPDVNDARTCGYPHLAEFEALPAELRERVGEFPARRFDPELFSWLILNVDRPVFFEKPPRFAPETGIRLVPAGLLWQALPPGVPEPPERNWWAEYQWPDWDDYPGEFTADAIRCEILFARARDLFWKARNMRSAGAAATLRAQALELIGMGLEYYGPEDAAALNNAGALCAKFGEFPAARDYFTRALEVLPHLAEARDNLERLEKRMAGDGVKE
;
A
#
# COMPACT_ATOMS: atom_id res chain seq x y z
N ALA A 1 5.63 -11.19 36.97
CA ALA A 1 5.09 -10.99 35.62
C ALA A 1 4.16 -12.16 35.33
N ASP A 2 2.92 -11.89 34.92
CA ASP A 2 1.99 -12.95 34.50
C ASP A 2 2.33 -13.37 33.07
N TRP A 3 3.08 -14.46 32.95
CA TRP A 3 3.51 -15.01 31.67
C TRP A 3 2.34 -15.49 30.80
N ASN A 4 1.20 -15.83 31.41
CA ASN A 4 0.01 -16.24 30.65
C ASN A 4 -0.63 -15.04 29.95
N ALA A 5 -0.62 -13.86 30.56
CA ALA A 5 -1.13 -12.63 29.94
C ALA A 5 -0.30 -12.18 28.71
N GLN A 6 0.95 -12.64 28.59
CA GLN A 6 1.85 -12.39 27.46
C GLN A 6 1.87 -13.55 26.44
N ASN A 7 1.10 -14.62 26.68
CA ASN A 7 1.02 -15.72 25.74
C ASN A 7 0.24 -15.29 24.48
N ARG A 8 0.91 -15.31 23.34
CA ARG A 8 0.36 -14.95 22.03
C ARG A 8 0.22 -16.15 21.09
N ARG A 9 0.20 -17.39 21.62
CA ARG A 9 0.09 -18.61 20.79
C ARG A 9 -1.16 -18.62 19.89
N ASP A 10 -2.20 -17.90 20.29
CA ASP A 10 -3.48 -17.82 19.61
C ASP A 10 -3.63 -16.54 18.77
N TYR A 11 -2.60 -15.69 18.69
CA TYR A 11 -2.59 -14.52 17.82
C TYR A 11 -2.56 -14.93 16.34
N ARG A 12 -3.41 -14.31 15.52
CA ARG A 12 -3.61 -14.70 14.11
C ARG A 12 -3.51 -13.57 13.09
N TRP A 13 -3.56 -12.30 13.48
CA TRP A 13 -3.66 -11.16 12.55
C TRP A 13 -2.48 -11.08 11.55
N ALA A 14 -1.24 -11.04 12.04
CA ALA A 14 -0.07 -11.01 11.16
C ALA A 14 -0.04 -12.22 10.22
N ARG A 15 -0.24 -13.43 10.77
CA ARG A 15 -0.32 -14.68 9.98
C ARG A 15 -1.39 -14.60 8.90
N ALA A 16 -2.60 -14.16 9.24
CA ALA A 16 -3.71 -14.01 8.31
C ALA A 16 -3.36 -13.01 7.19
N TYR A 17 -2.70 -11.89 7.51
CA TYR A 17 -2.25 -10.92 6.52
C TYR A 17 -1.31 -11.54 5.47
N GLY A 18 -0.25 -12.21 5.92
CA GLY A 18 0.69 -12.89 5.03
C GLY A 18 0.05 -14.05 4.24
N GLU A 19 -0.81 -14.84 4.89
CA GLU A 19 -1.54 -15.92 4.21
C GLU A 19 -2.49 -15.38 3.13
N ASN A 20 -3.18 -14.27 3.38
CA ASN A 20 -4.08 -13.64 2.41
C ASN A 20 -3.31 -13.12 1.19
N ILE A 21 -2.15 -12.49 1.39
CA ILE A 21 -1.25 -12.11 0.31
C ILE A 21 -0.83 -13.34 -0.50
N LEU A 22 -0.23 -14.34 0.15
CA LEU A 22 0.30 -15.51 -0.54
C LEU A 22 -0.78 -16.35 -1.23
N ARG A 23 -1.97 -16.53 -0.64
CA ARG A 23 -3.04 -17.34 -1.24
C ARG A 23 -3.65 -16.70 -2.49
N THR A 24 -3.79 -15.38 -2.50
CA THR A 24 -4.51 -14.67 -3.57
C THR A 24 -3.64 -14.28 -4.77
N LEU A 25 -2.32 -14.16 -4.57
CA LEU A 25 -1.39 -13.83 -5.65
C LEU A 25 -1.36 -14.93 -6.72
N PRO A 26 -1.32 -14.58 -8.02
CA PRO A 26 -1.24 -15.57 -9.10
C PRO A 26 0.06 -16.38 -9.03
N PRO A 27 0.14 -17.53 -9.75
CA PRO A 27 1.36 -18.31 -9.83
C PRO A 27 2.55 -17.47 -10.26
N ARG A 28 3.70 -17.69 -9.64
CA ARG A 28 4.95 -16.97 -9.96
C ARG A 28 4.85 -15.46 -9.83
N ALA A 29 3.95 -14.89 -9.01
CA ALA A 29 3.93 -13.44 -8.80
C ALA A 29 5.22 -12.94 -8.13
N VAL A 30 5.58 -11.69 -8.38
CA VAL A 30 6.47 -10.91 -7.51
C VAL A 30 5.60 -10.08 -6.58
N TYR A 31 5.84 -10.20 -5.29
CA TYR A 31 5.32 -9.32 -4.25
C TYR A 31 6.43 -8.35 -3.86
N VAL A 32 6.08 -7.10 -3.56
CA VAL A 32 7.01 -6.11 -3.01
C VAL A 32 6.43 -5.65 -1.69
N SER A 33 6.96 -6.20 -0.60
CA SER A 33 6.56 -5.81 0.75
C SER A 33 6.96 -4.37 1.09
N GLU A 34 6.17 -3.76 1.97
CA GLU A 34 6.46 -2.45 2.54
C GLU A 34 6.43 -2.46 4.07
N SER A 35 5.43 -3.12 4.67
CA SER A 35 5.26 -3.17 6.12
C SER A 35 6.04 -4.31 6.75
N ASP A 36 6.28 -4.19 8.05
CA ASP A 36 6.90 -5.25 8.85
C ASP A 36 5.99 -6.48 8.93
N HIS A 37 4.68 -6.30 9.14
CA HIS A 37 3.72 -7.41 9.18
C HIS A 37 3.49 -8.05 7.81
N GLY A 38 3.69 -7.34 6.71
CA GLY A 38 3.74 -7.92 5.37
C GLY A 38 5.03 -8.71 5.14
N GLY A 39 6.16 -8.01 5.13
CA GLY A 39 7.47 -8.57 4.76
C GLY A 39 7.94 -9.71 5.67
N PHE A 40 7.95 -9.51 6.99
CA PHE A 40 8.44 -10.55 7.91
C PHE A 40 7.48 -11.74 8.00
N THR A 41 6.16 -11.53 7.94
CA THR A 41 5.21 -12.65 7.95
C THR A 41 5.32 -13.47 6.67
N VAL A 42 5.37 -12.82 5.49
CA VAL A 42 5.53 -13.53 4.22
C VAL A 42 6.84 -14.31 4.23
N LEU A 43 7.95 -13.68 4.63
CA LEU A 43 9.25 -14.35 4.78
C LEU A 43 9.14 -15.58 5.69
N TYR A 44 8.53 -15.45 6.87
CA TYR A 44 8.36 -16.55 7.81
C TYR A 44 7.52 -17.69 7.24
N LEU A 45 6.37 -17.39 6.63
CA LEU A 45 5.49 -18.38 6.01
C LEU A 45 6.18 -19.14 4.87
N GLN A 46 7.03 -18.46 4.10
CA GLN A 46 7.78 -19.10 3.03
C GLN A 46 8.92 -19.96 3.56
N GLN A 47 9.77 -19.41 4.44
CA GLN A 47 10.99 -20.10 4.91
C GLN A 47 10.70 -21.23 5.90
N VAL A 48 9.69 -21.08 6.76
CA VAL A 48 9.38 -22.05 7.82
C VAL A 48 8.28 -23.00 7.41
N HIS A 49 7.24 -22.51 6.73
CA HIS A 49 6.08 -23.32 6.35
C HIS A 49 6.09 -23.77 4.88
N GLY A 50 7.05 -23.34 4.06
CA GLY A 50 7.12 -23.70 2.64
C GLY A 50 5.91 -23.23 1.84
N MET A 51 5.22 -22.18 2.30
CA MET A 51 3.98 -21.71 1.68
C MET A 51 4.28 -20.92 0.41
N ARG A 52 3.67 -21.30 -0.73
CA ARG A 52 3.80 -20.57 -2.01
C ARG A 52 5.26 -20.18 -2.35
N PRO A 53 6.17 -21.17 -2.46
CA PRO A 53 7.58 -20.92 -2.79
C PRO A 53 7.77 -20.38 -4.22
N ASP A 54 6.72 -20.42 -5.04
CA ASP A 54 6.69 -19.85 -6.38
C ASP A 54 6.53 -18.32 -6.39
N VAL A 55 6.00 -17.72 -5.32
CA VAL A 55 5.90 -16.25 -5.18
C VAL A 55 7.21 -15.72 -4.61
N ASN A 56 7.76 -14.65 -5.18
CA ASN A 56 8.97 -14.03 -4.65
C ASN A 56 8.65 -12.67 -4.05
N ASP A 57 9.04 -12.45 -2.79
CA ASP A 57 9.12 -11.09 -2.24
C ASP A 57 10.42 -10.44 -2.74
N ALA A 58 10.28 -9.39 -3.54
CA ALA A 58 11.42 -8.63 -4.06
C ALA A 58 11.97 -7.62 -3.05
N ARG A 59 11.47 -7.62 -1.81
CA ARG A 59 12.08 -6.91 -0.70
C ARG A 59 12.32 -7.87 0.46
N THR A 60 13.57 -7.94 0.92
CA THR A 60 13.93 -8.72 2.11
C THR A 60 14.63 -7.80 3.10
N CYS A 61 14.17 -7.80 4.36
CA CYS A 61 14.70 -6.93 5.41
C CYS A 61 14.81 -5.44 5.02
N GLY A 62 13.83 -4.94 4.26
CA GLY A 62 13.76 -3.54 3.85
C GLY A 62 14.50 -3.19 2.57
N TYR A 63 15.29 -4.09 1.97
CA TYR A 63 16.07 -3.83 0.76
C TYR A 63 15.52 -4.55 -0.46
N PRO A 64 15.47 -3.90 -1.63
CA PRO A 64 15.14 -4.58 -2.88
C PRO A 64 16.15 -5.69 -3.13
N HIS A 65 15.67 -6.93 -3.21
CA HIS A 65 16.49 -8.11 -3.40
C HIS A 65 15.70 -9.13 -4.21
N LEU A 66 16.20 -9.45 -5.41
CA LEU A 66 15.61 -10.42 -6.31
C LEU A 66 16.69 -10.87 -7.30
N ALA A 67 16.70 -12.15 -7.68
CA ALA A 67 17.71 -12.69 -8.60
C ALA A 67 17.72 -11.95 -9.95
N GLU A 68 16.54 -11.53 -10.43
CA GLU A 68 16.38 -10.75 -11.64
C GLU A 68 17.20 -9.43 -11.61
N PHE A 69 17.50 -8.86 -10.43
CA PHE A 69 18.33 -7.65 -10.33
C PHE A 69 19.80 -7.87 -10.71
N GLU A 70 20.28 -9.10 -10.85
CA GLU A 70 21.61 -9.38 -11.43
C GLU A 70 21.72 -8.91 -12.88
N ALA A 71 20.59 -8.86 -13.60
CA ALA A 71 20.52 -8.42 -15.00
C ALA A 71 20.32 -6.90 -15.15
N LEU A 72 20.39 -6.11 -14.06
CA LEU A 72 20.33 -4.65 -14.14
C LEU A 72 21.46 -4.08 -15.03
N PRO A 73 21.17 -3.03 -15.82
CA PRO A 73 22.19 -2.28 -16.56
C PRO A 73 23.35 -1.89 -15.64
N ALA A 74 24.59 -1.95 -16.14
CA ALA A 74 25.78 -1.75 -15.32
C ALA A 74 25.78 -0.37 -14.64
N GLU A 75 25.33 0.65 -15.35
CA GLU A 75 25.23 2.03 -14.87
C GLU A 75 24.20 2.16 -13.74
N LEU A 76 23.08 1.44 -13.84
CA LEU A 76 22.06 1.42 -12.81
C LEU A 76 22.55 0.66 -11.57
N ARG A 77 23.15 -0.53 -11.78
CA ARG A 77 23.72 -1.37 -10.72
C ARG A 77 24.80 -0.64 -9.92
N GLU A 78 25.66 0.13 -10.59
CA GLU A 78 26.69 0.96 -9.92
C GLU A 78 26.06 2.07 -9.06
N ARG A 79 25.01 2.73 -9.55
CA ARG A 79 24.32 3.81 -8.82
C ARG A 79 23.55 3.31 -7.60
N VAL A 80 22.91 2.14 -7.68
CA VAL A 80 22.08 1.60 -6.60
C VAL A 80 22.90 0.89 -5.53
N GLY A 81 24.00 0.23 -5.92
CA GLY A 81 24.83 -0.57 -5.02
C GLY A 81 24.14 -1.83 -4.49
N GLU A 82 24.79 -2.50 -3.54
CA GLU A 82 24.30 -3.76 -2.94
C GLU A 82 23.06 -3.58 -2.06
N PHE A 83 22.94 -2.42 -1.41
CA PHE A 83 21.81 -2.07 -0.53
C PHE A 83 21.11 -0.81 -1.04
N PRO A 84 20.23 -0.94 -2.06
CA PRO A 84 19.61 0.22 -2.69
C PRO A 84 18.78 1.06 -1.72
N ALA A 85 19.03 2.36 -1.70
CA ALA A 85 18.20 3.32 -0.98
C ALA A 85 16.83 3.47 -1.65
N ARG A 86 15.78 3.73 -0.85
CA ARG A 86 14.37 3.88 -1.29
C ARG A 86 14.15 4.86 -2.44
N ARG A 87 15.00 5.88 -2.59
CA ARG A 87 14.94 6.83 -3.72
C ARG A 87 15.12 6.16 -5.09
N PHE A 88 15.71 4.98 -5.14
CA PHE A 88 15.91 4.19 -6.36
C PHE A 88 14.75 3.22 -6.65
N ASP A 89 13.80 3.05 -5.71
CA ASP A 89 12.63 2.18 -5.89
C ASP A 89 11.88 2.45 -7.21
N PRO A 90 11.62 3.72 -7.63
CA PRO A 90 10.98 3.98 -8.92
C PRO A 90 11.73 3.39 -10.11
N GLU A 91 13.05 3.54 -10.16
CA GLU A 91 13.88 3.10 -11.30
C GLU A 91 14.07 1.58 -11.29
N LEU A 92 14.38 1.00 -10.14
CA LEU A 92 14.55 -0.44 -9.96
C LEU A 92 13.28 -1.21 -10.30
N PHE A 93 12.15 -0.79 -9.73
CA PHE A 93 10.90 -1.50 -9.97
C PHE A 93 10.31 -1.21 -11.36
N SER A 94 10.60 -0.04 -11.96
CA SER A 94 10.28 0.17 -13.39
C SER A 94 11.03 -0.84 -14.26
N TRP A 95 12.33 -1.00 -14.03
CA TRP A 95 13.13 -1.98 -14.74
C TRP A 95 12.57 -3.38 -14.54
N LEU A 96 12.27 -3.78 -13.30
CA LEU A 96 11.70 -5.09 -13.00
C LEU A 96 10.42 -5.34 -13.79
N ILE A 97 9.43 -4.44 -13.70
CA ILE A 97 8.12 -4.58 -14.37
C ILE A 97 8.28 -4.70 -15.89
N LEU A 98 9.25 -4.01 -16.48
CA LEU A 98 9.44 -3.97 -17.93
C LEU A 98 10.30 -5.13 -18.47
N ASN A 99 10.98 -5.89 -17.61
CA ASN A 99 11.96 -6.91 -18.03
C ASN A 99 11.62 -8.33 -17.55
N VAL A 100 10.51 -8.53 -16.82
CA VAL A 100 10.09 -9.85 -16.35
C VAL A 100 8.75 -10.28 -16.94
N ASP A 101 8.63 -11.56 -17.29
CA ASP A 101 7.39 -12.17 -17.77
C ASP A 101 6.60 -12.81 -16.61
N ARG A 102 6.32 -12.00 -15.58
CA ARG A 102 5.54 -12.42 -14.41
C ARG A 102 4.85 -11.22 -13.74
N PRO A 103 3.66 -11.41 -13.13
CA PRO A 103 2.94 -10.31 -12.48
C PRO A 103 3.70 -9.71 -11.30
N VAL A 104 3.69 -8.38 -11.16
CA VAL A 104 4.33 -7.66 -10.05
C VAL A 104 3.27 -6.92 -9.23
N PHE A 105 3.28 -7.13 -7.93
CA PHE A 105 2.34 -6.56 -6.97
C PHE A 105 3.07 -5.81 -5.87
N PHE A 106 2.53 -4.67 -5.45
CA PHE A 106 3.10 -3.80 -4.43
C PHE A 106 2.12 -3.62 -3.29
N GLU A 107 2.61 -3.66 -2.06
CA GLU A 107 1.85 -3.15 -0.93
C GLU A 107 1.72 -1.62 -1.03
N LYS A 108 2.85 -0.93 -1.21
CA LYS A 108 2.92 0.51 -1.44
C LYS A 108 3.82 0.80 -2.66
N PRO A 109 3.24 1.01 -3.85
CA PRO A 109 4.05 1.24 -5.04
C PRO A 109 4.72 2.62 -4.99
N PRO A 110 5.96 2.74 -5.51
CA PRO A 110 6.56 4.05 -5.73
C PRO A 110 5.79 4.82 -6.82
N ARG A 111 6.09 6.11 -6.96
CA ARG A 111 5.61 6.89 -8.09
C ARG A 111 6.47 6.58 -9.32
N PHE A 112 5.91 5.83 -10.27
CA PHE A 112 6.56 5.58 -11.56
C PHE A 112 6.55 6.82 -12.45
N ALA A 113 7.59 6.98 -13.26
CA ALA A 113 7.70 8.08 -14.19
C ALA A 113 6.71 7.88 -15.36
N PRO A 114 5.95 8.91 -15.80
CA PRO A 114 4.91 8.76 -16.82
C PRO A 114 5.39 8.12 -18.14
N GLU A 115 6.63 8.39 -18.53
CA GLU A 115 7.29 7.86 -19.74
C GLU A 115 7.46 6.34 -19.73
N THR A 116 7.43 5.70 -18.55
CA THR A 116 7.47 4.23 -18.44
C THR A 116 6.19 3.58 -18.95
N GLY A 117 5.08 4.31 -19.02
CA GLY A 117 3.76 3.79 -19.37
C GLY A 117 3.19 2.75 -18.38
N ILE A 118 3.84 2.54 -17.23
CA ILE A 118 3.39 1.60 -16.20
C ILE A 118 2.11 2.13 -15.55
N ARG A 119 1.10 1.27 -15.46
CA ARG A 119 -0.18 1.58 -14.80
C ARG A 119 -0.30 0.78 -13.52
N LEU A 120 -0.91 1.37 -12.51
CA LEU A 120 -1.20 0.71 -11.24
C LEU A 120 -2.70 0.55 -11.08
N VAL A 121 -3.15 -0.68 -10.87
CA VAL A 121 -4.55 -0.99 -10.61
C VAL A 121 -4.70 -1.61 -9.21
N PRO A 122 -5.80 -1.32 -8.48
CA PRO A 122 -6.03 -1.93 -7.19
C PRO A 122 -6.23 -3.46 -7.27
N ALA A 123 -5.67 -4.17 -6.29
CA ALA A 123 -5.74 -5.63 -6.17
C ALA A 123 -5.87 -6.05 -4.70
N GLY A 124 -7.03 -5.75 -4.08
CA GLY A 124 -7.31 -6.09 -2.68
C GLY A 124 -6.41 -5.35 -1.70
N LEU A 125 -5.53 -6.03 -0.96
CA LEU A 125 -4.51 -5.35 -0.14
C LEU A 125 -3.44 -4.65 -0.98
N LEU A 126 -3.21 -5.11 -2.21
CA LEU A 126 -2.06 -4.74 -3.02
C LEU A 126 -2.44 -3.84 -4.19
N TRP A 127 -1.44 -3.35 -4.90
CA TRP A 127 -1.53 -2.75 -6.23
C TRP A 127 -0.87 -3.68 -7.23
N GLN A 128 -1.53 -3.97 -8.35
CA GLN A 128 -0.90 -4.66 -9.47
C GLN A 128 -0.28 -3.63 -10.41
N ALA A 129 0.99 -3.82 -10.77
CA ALA A 129 1.62 -3.07 -11.84
C ALA A 129 1.34 -3.74 -13.20
N LEU A 130 0.93 -2.94 -14.16
CA LEU A 130 0.66 -3.34 -15.53
C LEU A 130 1.68 -2.65 -16.46
N PRO A 131 2.50 -3.42 -17.18
CA PRO A 131 3.38 -2.88 -18.22
C PRO A 131 2.59 -2.15 -19.34
N PRO A 132 3.25 -1.33 -20.16
CA PRO A 132 2.63 -0.66 -21.30
C PRO A 132 1.92 -1.65 -22.23
N GLY A 133 0.72 -1.29 -22.67
CA GLY A 133 -0.07 -2.11 -23.61
C GLY A 133 -0.76 -3.34 -22.99
N VAL A 134 -0.45 -3.70 -21.75
CA VAL A 134 -1.15 -4.79 -21.04
C VAL A 134 -2.52 -4.30 -20.59
N PRO A 135 -3.64 -4.98 -20.95
CA PRO A 135 -4.98 -4.59 -20.51
C PRO A 135 -5.16 -4.81 -19.01
N GLU A 136 -6.15 -4.14 -18.42
CA GLU A 136 -6.52 -4.44 -17.03
C GLU A 136 -7.08 -5.87 -16.92
N PRO A 137 -6.74 -6.61 -15.85
CA PRO A 137 -7.30 -7.92 -15.62
C PRO A 137 -8.82 -7.83 -15.40
N PRO A 138 -9.56 -8.93 -15.62
CA PRO A 138 -10.99 -9.00 -15.29
C PRO A 138 -11.26 -8.59 -13.83
N GLU A 139 -12.44 -8.04 -13.57
CA GLU A 139 -12.85 -7.69 -12.21
C GLU A 139 -12.81 -8.93 -11.31
N ARG A 140 -12.10 -8.80 -10.18
CA ARG A 140 -11.94 -9.85 -9.17
C ARG A 140 -12.32 -9.29 -7.81
N ASN A 141 -13.14 -10.03 -7.07
CA ASN A 141 -13.51 -9.65 -5.70
C ASN A 141 -12.49 -10.17 -4.69
N TRP A 142 -11.33 -9.52 -4.63
CA TRP A 142 -10.24 -9.87 -3.72
C TRP A 142 -10.68 -9.96 -2.26
N TRP A 143 -11.57 -9.05 -1.82
CA TRP A 143 -12.03 -8.98 -0.44
C TRP A 143 -12.84 -10.20 0.00
N ALA A 144 -13.51 -10.89 -0.92
CA ALA A 144 -14.26 -12.11 -0.62
C ALA A 144 -13.36 -13.36 -0.49
N GLU A 145 -12.11 -13.27 -0.95
CA GLU A 145 -11.14 -14.38 -0.87
C GLU A 145 -10.29 -14.33 0.39
N TYR A 146 -10.24 -13.17 1.06
CA TYR A 146 -9.48 -13.00 2.27
C TYR A 146 -10.16 -13.63 3.48
N GLN A 147 -9.35 -14.30 4.29
CA GLN A 147 -9.75 -14.93 5.54
C GLN A 147 -9.08 -14.16 6.67
N TRP A 148 -9.88 -13.47 7.48
CA TRP A 148 -9.41 -12.71 8.63
C TRP A 148 -9.87 -13.38 9.93
N PRO A 149 -9.14 -13.16 11.05
CA PRO A 149 -9.69 -13.43 12.37
C PRO A 149 -10.98 -12.64 12.60
N ASP A 150 -11.67 -12.93 13.70
CA ASP A 150 -12.81 -12.11 14.11
C ASP A 150 -12.38 -10.64 14.20
N TRP A 151 -13.18 -9.76 13.58
CA TRP A 151 -12.75 -8.39 13.32
C TRP A 151 -12.38 -7.62 14.59
N ASP A 152 -13.04 -7.90 15.72
CA ASP A 152 -12.81 -7.25 17.00
C ASP A 152 -11.85 -8.03 17.93
N ASP A 153 -11.17 -9.08 17.43
CA ASP A 153 -10.22 -9.88 18.20
C ASP A 153 -8.90 -9.15 18.44
N TYR A 154 -8.41 -9.06 19.69
CA TYR A 154 -7.28 -8.22 20.11
C TYR A 154 -7.51 -6.71 19.89
N PRO A 155 -8.48 -6.08 20.58
CA PRO A 155 -8.64 -4.63 20.54
C PRO A 155 -7.48 -3.94 21.27
N GLY A 156 -6.92 -2.87 20.70
CA GLY A 156 -5.81 -2.12 21.28
C GLY A 156 -4.45 -2.81 21.12
N GLU A 157 -4.37 -3.93 20.41
CA GLU A 157 -3.09 -4.57 20.07
C GLU A 157 -2.54 -3.92 18.80
N PHE A 158 -1.36 -3.31 18.94
CA PHE A 158 -0.76 -2.46 17.92
C PHE A 158 -0.73 -3.08 16.51
N THR A 159 -0.30 -4.34 16.39
CA THR A 159 -0.15 -4.97 15.07
C THR A 159 -1.51 -5.30 14.45
N ALA A 160 -2.47 -5.78 15.25
CA ALA A 160 -3.83 -6.02 14.81
C ALA A 160 -4.51 -4.72 14.36
N ASP A 161 -4.38 -3.65 15.13
CA ASP A 161 -4.96 -2.34 14.81
C ASP A 161 -4.30 -1.69 13.59
N ALA A 162 -2.98 -1.84 13.42
CA ALA A 162 -2.28 -1.43 12.21
C ALA A 162 -2.82 -2.14 10.97
N ILE A 163 -2.97 -3.47 11.04
CA ILE A 163 -3.51 -4.29 9.96
C ILE A 163 -4.96 -3.90 9.64
N ARG A 164 -5.81 -3.68 10.65
CA ARG A 164 -7.20 -3.20 10.44
C ARG A 164 -7.23 -1.87 9.71
N CYS A 165 -6.41 -0.92 10.16
CA CYS A 165 -6.30 0.39 9.53
C CYS A 165 -5.90 0.27 8.05
N GLU A 166 -4.89 -0.56 7.74
CA GLU A 166 -4.48 -0.84 6.37
C GLU A 166 -5.58 -1.48 5.51
N ILE A 167 -6.31 -2.46 6.06
CA ILE A 167 -7.45 -3.08 5.37
C ILE A 167 -8.49 -2.03 5.02
N LEU A 168 -8.83 -1.15 5.97
CA LEU A 168 -9.82 -0.09 5.77
C LEU A 168 -9.33 0.94 4.75
N PHE A 169 -8.05 1.31 4.77
CA PHE A 169 -7.46 2.24 3.78
C PHE A 169 -7.41 1.62 2.39
N ALA A 170 -7.09 0.33 2.27
CA ALA A 170 -7.10 -0.38 1.00
C ALA A 170 -8.53 -0.54 0.43
N ARG A 171 -9.54 -0.75 1.29
CA ARG A 171 -10.95 -0.70 0.88
C ARG A 171 -11.38 0.71 0.44
N ALA A 172 -10.97 1.75 1.17
CA ALA A 172 -11.23 3.14 0.79
C ALA A 172 -10.62 3.48 -0.58
N ARG A 173 -9.38 3.06 -0.81
CA ARG A 173 -8.71 3.15 -2.11
C ARG A 173 -9.54 2.50 -3.23
N ASP A 174 -10.09 1.31 -3.01
CA ASP A 174 -10.90 0.62 -4.01
C ASP A 174 -12.21 1.37 -4.31
N LEU A 175 -12.86 1.93 -3.28
CA LEU A 175 -14.04 2.76 -3.45
C LEU A 175 -13.74 4.05 -4.21
N PHE A 176 -12.64 4.74 -3.90
CA PHE A 176 -12.19 5.90 -4.67
C PHE A 176 -11.86 5.55 -6.12
N TRP A 177 -11.20 4.42 -6.36
CA TRP A 177 -10.91 3.95 -7.70
C TRP A 177 -12.19 3.71 -8.51
N LYS A 178 -13.17 3.02 -7.90
CA LYS A 178 -14.49 2.80 -8.51
C LYS A 178 -15.20 4.13 -8.80
N ALA A 179 -15.21 5.05 -7.84
CA ALA A 179 -15.83 6.36 -7.98
C ALA A 179 -15.23 7.16 -9.16
N ARG A 180 -13.90 7.14 -9.31
CA ARG A 180 -13.20 7.84 -10.41
C ARG A 180 -13.59 7.31 -11.79
N ASN A 181 -13.92 6.03 -11.89
CA ASN A 181 -14.28 5.37 -13.14
C ASN A 181 -15.80 5.34 -13.40
N MET A 182 -16.61 5.86 -12.47
CA MET A 182 -18.07 5.88 -12.61
C MET A 182 -18.55 7.05 -13.49
N ARG A 183 -19.60 6.78 -14.30
CA ARG A 183 -20.28 7.81 -15.09
C ARG A 183 -21.26 8.67 -14.29
N SER A 184 -21.93 8.07 -13.30
CA SER A 184 -22.92 8.76 -12.47
C SER A 184 -22.22 9.56 -11.38
N ALA A 185 -22.35 10.88 -11.42
CA ALA A 185 -21.76 11.78 -10.41
C ALA A 185 -22.31 11.50 -9.01
N GLY A 186 -23.61 11.20 -8.88
CA GLY A 186 -24.23 10.87 -7.60
C GLY A 186 -23.69 9.58 -6.99
N ALA A 187 -23.59 8.51 -7.79
CA ALA A 187 -23.03 7.24 -7.32
C ALA A 187 -21.54 7.37 -6.97
N ALA A 188 -20.78 8.14 -7.75
CA ALA A 188 -19.39 8.45 -7.45
C ALA A 188 -19.24 9.22 -6.13
N ALA A 189 -20.11 10.19 -5.85
CA ALA A 189 -20.12 10.93 -4.59
C ALA A 189 -20.42 10.02 -3.38
N THR A 190 -21.38 9.10 -3.52
CA THR A 190 -21.67 8.11 -2.46
C THR A 190 -20.46 7.22 -2.16
N LEU A 191 -19.78 6.72 -3.19
CA LEU A 191 -18.57 5.90 -2.99
C LEU A 191 -17.42 6.68 -2.35
N ARG A 192 -17.23 7.95 -2.73
CA ARG A 192 -16.24 8.84 -2.08
C ARG A 192 -16.54 9.05 -0.60
N ALA A 193 -17.81 9.29 -0.25
CA ALA A 193 -18.21 9.45 1.14
C ALA A 193 -17.95 8.18 1.96
N GLN A 194 -18.30 7.00 1.41
CA GLN A 194 -17.99 5.71 2.04
C GLN A 194 -16.48 5.49 2.21
N ALA A 195 -15.67 5.87 1.22
CA ALA A 195 -14.22 5.77 1.32
C ALA A 195 -13.65 6.63 2.46
N LEU A 196 -14.16 7.86 2.62
CA LEU A 196 -13.76 8.74 3.72
C LEU A 196 -14.17 8.19 5.09
N GLU A 197 -15.35 7.58 5.18
CA GLU A 197 -15.80 6.90 6.41
C GLU A 197 -14.89 5.73 6.78
N LEU A 198 -14.48 4.90 5.80
CA LEU A 198 -13.51 3.82 6.03
C LEU A 198 -12.16 4.35 6.53
N ILE A 199 -11.67 5.48 5.98
CA ILE A 199 -10.44 6.12 6.45
C ILE A 199 -10.60 6.57 7.90
N GLY A 200 -11.71 7.23 8.23
CA GLY A 200 -12.03 7.63 9.61
C GLY A 200 -12.00 6.45 10.57
N MET A 201 -12.70 5.36 10.24
CA MET A 201 -12.69 4.14 11.07
C MET A 201 -11.29 3.54 11.22
N GLY A 202 -10.47 3.54 10.16
CA GLY A 202 -9.09 3.03 10.25
C GLY A 202 -8.24 3.83 11.24
N LEU A 203 -8.39 5.16 11.21
CA LEU A 203 -7.74 6.05 12.18
C LEU A 203 -8.24 5.80 13.60
N GLU A 204 -9.53 5.57 13.82
CA GLU A 204 -10.05 5.25 15.16
C GLU A 204 -9.48 3.95 15.73
N TYR A 205 -9.28 2.91 14.91
CA TYR A 205 -8.66 1.66 15.36
C TYR A 205 -7.18 1.84 15.72
N TYR A 206 -6.40 2.50 14.86
CA TYR A 206 -4.95 2.59 15.03
C TYR A 206 -4.50 3.69 15.99
N GLY A 207 -5.19 4.83 15.96
CA GLY A 207 -4.84 6.04 16.71
C GLY A 207 -5.28 7.29 15.94
N PRO A 208 -6.37 7.97 16.34
CA PRO A 208 -6.91 9.12 15.61
C PRO A 208 -6.01 10.36 15.63
N GLU A 209 -5.02 10.37 16.54
CA GLU A 209 -3.99 11.39 16.68
C GLU A 209 -2.59 10.87 16.26
N ASP A 210 -2.48 9.73 15.57
CA ASP A 210 -1.19 9.32 15.01
C ASP A 210 -0.85 10.15 13.76
N ALA A 211 0.21 10.96 13.86
CA ALA A 211 0.59 11.91 12.80
C ALA A 211 0.97 11.20 11.49
N ALA A 212 1.58 10.00 11.55
CA ALA A 212 1.97 9.25 10.37
C ALA A 212 0.74 8.65 9.66
N ALA A 213 -0.21 8.10 10.39
CA ALA A 213 -1.48 7.60 9.88
C ALA A 213 -2.33 8.71 9.28
N LEU A 214 -2.41 9.88 9.92
CA LEU A 214 -3.06 11.09 9.39
C LEU A 214 -2.40 11.53 8.08
N ASN A 215 -1.06 11.60 8.02
CA ASN A 215 -0.35 11.91 6.78
C ASN A 215 -0.63 10.87 5.67
N ASN A 216 -0.68 9.58 6.01
CA ASN A 216 -1.02 8.53 5.05
C ASN A 216 -2.47 8.65 4.54
N ALA A 217 -3.43 8.99 5.40
CA ALA A 217 -4.81 9.28 5.03
C ALA A 217 -4.88 10.46 4.06
N GLY A 218 -4.17 11.56 4.36
CA GLY A 218 -4.06 12.72 3.47
C GLY A 218 -3.48 12.37 2.11
N ALA A 219 -2.42 11.56 2.07
CA ALA A 219 -1.79 11.11 0.83
C ALA A 219 -2.73 10.24 -0.01
N LEU A 220 -3.53 9.38 0.62
CA LEU A 220 -4.56 8.57 -0.06
C LEU A 220 -5.64 9.47 -0.68
N CYS A 221 -6.19 10.41 0.10
CA CYS A 221 -7.18 11.38 -0.40
C CYS A 221 -6.63 12.21 -1.58
N ALA A 222 -5.42 12.74 -1.45
CA ALA A 222 -4.78 13.54 -2.49
C ALA A 222 -4.54 12.75 -3.78
N LYS A 223 -4.21 11.45 -3.67
CA LYS A 223 -4.02 10.56 -4.82
C LYS A 223 -5.30 10.43 -5.67
N PHE A 224 -6.47 10.51 -5.04
CA PHE A 224 -7.76 10.37 -5.72
C PHE A 224 -8.51 11.68 -5.97
N GLY A 225 -7.90 12.82 -5.63
CA GLY A 225 -8.47 14.14 -5.92
C GLY A 225 -9.39 14.68 -4.82
N GLU A 226 -9.47 14.02 -3.68
CA GLU A 226 -10.24 14.49 -2.52
C GLU A 226 -9.44 15.54 -1.75
N PHE A 227 -9.11 16.66 -2.42
CA PHE A 227 -8.19 17.67 -1.91
C PHE A 227 -8.64 18.33 -0.61
N PRO A 228 -9.93 18.65 -0.39
CA PRO A 228 -10.38 19.20 0.89
C PRO A 228 -10.09 18.26 2.06
N ALA A 229 -10.41 16.96 1.92
CA ALA A 229 -10.12 15.96 2.95
C ALA A 229 -8.61 15.74 3.12
N ALA A 230 -7.85 15.72 2.02
CA ALA A 230 -6.39 15.60 2.08
C ALA A 230 -5.75 16.74 2.88
N ARG A 231 -6.20 17.98 2.64
CA ARG A 231 -5.74 19.17 3.35
C ARG A 231 -6.03 19.07 4.85
N ASP A 232 -7.24 18.65 5.22
CA ASP A 232 -7.63 18.45 6.61
C ASP A 232 -6.69 17.46 7.31
N TYR A 233 -6.50 16.27 6.73
CA TYR A 233 -5.64 15.25 7.32
C TYR A 233 -4.17 15.68 7.43
N PHE A 234 -3.60 16.34 6.42
CA PHE A 234 -2.23 16.87 6.53
C PHE A 234 -2.11 17.96 7.59
N THR A 235 -3.12 18.82 7.72
CA THR A 235 -3.14 19.87 8.74
C THR A 235 -3.18 19.26 10.13
N ARG A 236 -4.08 18.32 10.38
CA ARG A 236 -4.17 17.58 11.65
C ARG A 236 -2.87 16.82 11.97
N ALA A 237 -2.23 16.21 10.98
CA ALA A 237 -0.93 15.57 11.17
C ALA A 237 0.14 16.55 11.69
N LEU A 238 0.14 17.78 11.19
CA LEU A 238 1.05 18.86 11.62
C LEU A 238 0.63 19.52 12.94
N GLU A 239 -0.65 19.50 13.31
CA GLU A 239 -1.10 19.91 14.64
C GLU A 239 -0.58 18.95 15.72
N VAL A 240 -0.60 17.65 15.44
CA VAL A 240 -0.03 16.62 16.33
C VAL A 240 1.51 16.70 16.34
N LEU A 241 2.13 16.74 15.17
CA LEU A 241 3.58 16.76 15.00
C LEU A 241 4.03 17.86 14.04
N PRO A 242 4.26 19.09 14.52
CA PRO A 242 4.60 20.25 13.68
C PRO A 242 5.87 20.11 12.83
N HIS A 243 6.75 19.18 13.20
CA HIS A 243 8.02 18.93 12.53
C HIS A 243 8.00 17.73 11.58
N LEU A 244 6.82 17.13 11.32
CA LEU A 244 6.69 16.03 10.37
C LEU A 244 6.92 16.54 8.93
N ALA A 245 8.13 16.36 8.42
CA ALA A 245 8.57 16.90 7.14
C ALA A 245 7.70 16.39 5.98
N GLU A 246 7.34 15.11 5.99
CA GLU A 246 6.51 14.47 4.97
C GLU A 246 5.12 15.13 4.85
N ALA A 247 4.47 15.40 5.98
CA ALA A 247 3.15 16.04 5.99
C ALA A 247 3.22 17.48 5.48
N ARG A 248 4.26 18.22 5.87
CA ARG A 248 4.49 19.60 5.38
C ARG A 248 4.73 19.63 3.88
N ASP A 249 5.60 18.76 3.37
CA ASP A 249 5.92 18.68 1.96
C ASP A 249 4.70 18.24 1.13
N ASN A 250 3.90 17.32 1.66
CA ASN A 250 2.66 16.89 1.02
C ASN A 250 1.61 18.00 0.98
N LEU A 251 1.43 18.74 2.08
CA LEU A 251 0.54 19.89 2.14
C LEU A 251 0.97 20.99 1.16
N GLU A 252 2.26 21.35 1.12
CA GLU A 252 2.77 22.35 0.19
C GLU A 252 2.51 21.97 -1.28
N ARG A 253 2.76 20.71 -1.63
CA ARG A 253 2.48 20.18 -2.98
C ARG A 253 0.98 20.21 -3.29
N LEU A 254 0.13 19.90 -2.31
CA LEU A 254 -1.32 19.94 -2.45
C LEU A 254 -1.81 21.37 -2.71
N GLU A 255 -1.36 22.35 -1.92
CA GLU A 255 -1.75 23.76 -2.06
C GLU A 255 -1.35 24.33 -3.42
N LYS A 256 -0.13 24.02 -3.90
CA LYS A 256 0.31 24.42 -5.25
C LYS A 256 -0.59 23.84 -6.34
N ARG A 257 -1.03 22.60 -6.18
CA ARG A 257 -1.94 21.95 -7.14
C ARG A 257 -3.32 22.60 -7.15
N MET A 258 -3.88 22.84 -5.97
CA MET A 258 -5.18 23.51 -5.82
C MET A 258 -5.17 24.95 -6.36
N ALA A 259 -4.07 25.68 -6.16
CA ALA A 259 -3.90 27.03 -6.71
C ALA A 259 -3.73 27.02 -8.24
N GLY A 260 -3.02 26.05 -8.81
CA GLY A 260 -2.84 25.91 -10.26
C GLY A 260 -4.11 25.52 -11.02
N ASP A 261 -5.00 24.75 -10.40
CA ASP A 261 -6.30 24.38 -10.98
C ASP A 261 -7.32 25.56 -10.96
N GLY A 262 -7.10 26.56 -10.09
CA GLY A 262 -7.93 27.77 -10.01
C GLY A 262 -7.62 28.87 -11.04
N VAL A 263 -6.62 28.69 -11.91
CA VAL A 263 -6.24 29.66 -12.97
C VAL A 263 -6.78 29.26 -14.35
N LYS A 264 -7.58 28.20 -14.43
CA LYS A 264 -8.22 27.71 -15.67
C LYS A 264 -9.73 27.97 -15.71
N GLU A 265 -10.17 29.16 -15.30
CA GLU A 265 -11.50 29.70 -15.61
C GLU A 265 -11.43 30.74 -16.73
#